data_AF-A0A240EHN6-F1
#
_entry.id   AF-A0A240EHN6-F1
#
_cell.length_a   1.000
_cell.length_b   1.000
_cell.length_c   1.000
_cell.angle_alpha   90.00
_cell.angle_beta   90.00
_cell.angle_gamma   90.00
#
_symmetry.space_group_name_H-M   'P 1'
#
loop_
_entity.id
_entity.type
_entity.pdbx_description
1 polymer ?
#
loop_
_entity_poly.entity_id
_entity_poly.type
_entity_poly.pdbx_seq_one_letter_code
_entity_poly.pdbx_strand_id
1 'polypeptide(L)' 'MFEQKTFQLMKSTLEGKVKNIDVIPRCSKESLIEAIHSASTVNDLIGINKAILRLISKA' A
#
# COMPACT_ATOMS: atom_id res chain seq x y z
N MET A 1 -6.41 -12.80 17.86
CA MET A 1 -4.93 -12.65 17.85
C MET A 1 -4.30 -12.90 16.46
N PHE A 2 -4.74 -13.92 15.70
CA PHE A 2 -4.21 -14.24 14.36
C PHE A 2 -4.46 -13.11 13.34
N GLU A 3 -5.68 -12.58 13.25
CA GLU A 3 -6.05 -11.55 12.26
C GLU A 3 -5.26 -10.24 12.39
N GLN A 4 -4.95 -9.81 13.62
CA GLN A 4 -4.12 -8.62 13.86
C GLN A 4 -2.69 -8.81 13.34
N LYS A 5 -2.10 -10.00 13.53
CA LYS A 5 -0.76 -10.30 13.00
C LYS A 5 -0.77 -10.33 11.47
N THR A 6 -1.79 -10.95 10.88
CA THR A 6 -1.96 -10.98 9.41
C THR A 6 -2.12 -9.58 8.84
N PHE A 7 -2.91 -8.72 9.50
CA PHE A 7 -3.10 -7.33 9.08
C PHE A 7 -1.79 -6.53 9.09
N GLN A 8 -0.98 -6.66 10.16
CA GLN A 8 0.32 -5.98 10.26
C GLN A 8 1.33 -6.51 9.23
N LEU A 9 1.30 -7.82 8.95
CA LEU A 9 2.11 -8.41 7.89
C LEU A 9 1.73 -7.84 6.51
N MET A 10 0.44 -7.70 6.22
CA MET A 10 -0.04 -7.11 4.98
C MET A 10 0.37 -5.63 4.86
N LYS A 11 0.27 -4.84 5.93
CA LYS A 11 0.78 -3.46 5.98
C LYS A 11 2.27 -3.40 5.61
N SER A 12 3.08 -4.17 6.32
CA SER A 12 4.54 -4.20 6.13
C SER A 12 4.93 -4.63 4.72
N THR A 13 4.21 -5.62 4.16
CA THR A 13 4.41 -6.11 2.80
C THR A 13 4.09 -5.04 1.76
N LEU A 14 2.98 -4.33 1.93
CA LEU A 14 2.54 -3.29 1.00
C LEU A 14 3.48 -2.07 1.05
N GLU A 15 3.97 -1.71 2.24
CA GLU A 15 4.98 -0.66 2.41
C GLU A 15 6.29 -1.02 1.70
N GLY A 16 6.76 -2.27 1.86
CA GLY A 16 7.94 -2.76 1.15
C GLY A 16 7.79 -2.69 -0.38
N LYS A 17 6.59 -3.01 -0.90
CA LYS A 17 6.28 -2.84 -2.32
C LYS A 17 6.38 -1.38 -2.77
N VAL A 18 5.77 -0.44 -2.04
CA VAL A 18 5.82 0.99 -2.39
C VAL A 18 7.26 1.51 -2.40
N LYS A 19 8.08 1.12 -1.43
CA LYS A 19 9.50 1.50 -1.38
C LYS A 19 10.29 1.02 -2.60
N ASN A 20 9.98 -0.18 -3.10
CA ASN A 20 10.64 -0.80 -4.24
C ASN A 20 10.15 -0.33 -5.62
N ILE A 21 9.06 0.44 -5.71
CA ILE A 21 8.62 1.02 -6.99
C ILE A 21 9.46 2.26 -7.28
N ASP A 22 10.13 2.33 -8.42
CA ASP A 22 10.99 3.49 -8.76
C ASP A 22 10.18 4.77 -8.97
N VAL A 23 9.14 4.70 -9.80
CA VAL A 23 8.31 5.84 -10.17
C VAL A 23 6.84 5.49 -10.01
N ILE A 24 6.11 6.36 -9.30
CA ILE A 24 4.66 6.29 -9.19
C ILE A 24 4.10 7.54 -9.85
N PRO A 25 3.45 7.44 -11.02
CA PRO A 25 2.95 8.61 -11.70
C PRO A 25 1.93 9.37 -10.84
N ARG A 26 2.07 10.70 -10.78
CA ARG A 26 1.10 11.62 -10.15
C ARG A 26 0.84 11.36 -8.66
N CYS A 27 1.71 10.62 -7.97
CA CYS A 27 1.60 10.35 -6.54
C CYS A 27 3.01 10.23 -5.92
N SER A 28 3.20 10.71 -4.70
CA SER A 28 4.46 10.55 -3.98
C SER A 28 4.49 9.21 -3.23
N LYS A 29 5.70 8.69 -2.98
CA LYS A 29 5.87 7.48 -2.17
C LYS A 29 5.39 7.74 -0.74
N GLU A 30 5.66 8.93 -0.22
CA GLU A 30 5.32 9.36 1.14
C GLU A 30 3.80 9.32 1.35
N SER A 31 3.01 9.87 0.43
CA SER A 31 1.55 9.85 0.54
C SER A 31 0.96 8.44 0.51
N LEU A 32 1.59 7.51 -0.23
CA LEU A 32 1.18 6.11 -0.22
C LEU A 32 1.56 5.40 1.07
N ILE A 33 2.74 5.68 1.63
CA ILE A 33 3.15 5.16 2.93
C ILE A 33 2.20 5.66 4.03
N GLU A 34 1.85 6.95 4.02
CA GLU A 34 0.87 7.52 4.96
C GLU A 34 -0.51 6.87 4.83
N ALA A 35 -0.97 6.60 3.60
CA ALA A 35 -2.23 5.88 3.36
C ALA A 35 -2.19 4.45 3.92
N ILE A 36 -1.07 3.73 3.74
CA ILE A 36 -0.87 2.38 4.29
C ILE A 36 -0.86 2.42 5.82
N HIS A 37 -0.20 3.40 6.43
CA HIS A 37 -0.16 3.56 7.89
C HIS A 37 -1.55 3.90 8.45
N SER A 38 -2.32 4.72 7.75
CA SER A 38 -3.68 5.14 8.12
C SER A 38 -4.75 4.07 7.89
N ALA A 39 -4.45 3.01 7.12
CA ALA A 39 -5.40 1.92 6.86
C ALA A 39 -5.82 1.22 8.16
N SER A 40 -7.12 0.93 8.29
CA SER A 40 -7.72 0.34 9.49
C SER A 40 -8.26 -1.08 9.25
N THR A 41 -8.51 -1.43 8.00
CA THR A 41 -9.05 -2.72 7.58
C THR A 41 -8.26 -3.36 6.44
N VAL A 42 -8.38 -4.68 6.28
CA VAL A 42 -7.81 -5.40 5.13
C VAL A 42 -8.33 -4.85 3.79
N ASN A 43 -9.60 -4.43 3.75
CA ASN A 43 -10.20 -3.84 2.56
C ASN A 43 -9.53 -2.52 2.16
N ASP A 44 -9.13 -1.70 3.12
CA ASP A 44 -8.37 -0.46 2.87
C ASP A 44 -7.05 -0.80 2.16
N LEU A 45 -6.30 -1.78 2.69
CA LEU A 45 -5.03 -2.23 2.10
C LEU A 45 -5.21 -2.79 0.68
N ILE A 46 -6.28 -3.55 0.43
CA ILE A 46 -6.62 -4.06 -0.90
C ILE A 46 -6.93 -2.88 -1.86
N GLY A 47 -7.68 -1.88 -1.38
CA GLY A 47 -8.00 -0.68 -2.15
C GLY A 47 -6.75 0.10 -2.54
N ILE A 48 -5.85 0.34 -1.58
CA ILE A 48 -4.56 1.01 -1.80
C ILE A 48 -3.72 0.22 -2.82
N ASN A 49 -3.58 -1.09 -2.65
CA ASN A 49 -2.83 -1.94 -3.58
C ASN A 49 -3.40 -1.88 -5.01
N LYS A 50 -4.73 -1.89 -5.17
CA LYS A 50 -5.38 -1.71 -6.48
C LYS A 50 -5.10 -0.34 -7.08
N ALA A 51 -5.10 0.73 -6.28
CA ALA A 51 -4.79 2.08 -6.75
C ALA A 51 -3.33 2.18 -7.22
N ILE A 52 -2.37 1.64 -6.45
CA ILE A 52 -0.96 1.59 -6.83
C ILE A 52 -0.79 0.86 -8.16
N LEU A 53 -1.37 -0.33 -8.31
CA LEU A 53 -1.32 -1.10 -9.57
C LEU A 53 -1.88 -0.29 -10.75
N ARG A 54 -2.99 0.43 -10.57
CA ARG A 54 -3.56 1.28 -11.62
C ARG A 54 -2.66 2.46 -12.00
N LEU A 55 -1.92 3.02 -11.04
CA LEU A 55 -1.01 4.14 -11.29
C LEU A 55 0.22 3.68 -12.07
N ILE A 56 0.81 2.54 -11.68
CA ILE A 56 2.02 2.01 -12.35
C ILE A 56 1.72 1.36 -13.70
N SER A 57 0.53 0.76 -13.90
CA SER A 57 0.15 0.17 -15.19
C SER A 57 -0.31 1.19 -16.23
N LYS A 58 -0.55 2.44 -15.82
CA LYS A 58 -0.84 3.57 -16.73
C LYS A 58 0.41 4.42 -17.03
N ALA A 59 1.54 4.08 -16.43
CA ALA A 59 2.86 4.59 -16.78
C ALA A 59 3.35 3.88 -18.06
#